data_AF-A0A354FEK1-F1
#
_entry.id   AF-A0A354FEK1-F1
#
_cell.length_a   1.000
_cell.length_b   1.000
_cell.length_c   1.000
_cell.angle_alpha   90.00
_cell.angle_beta   90.00
_cell.angle_gamma   90.00
#
_symmetry.space_group_name_H-M   'P 1'
#
loop_
_entity.id
_entity.type
_entity.pdbx_description
1 polymer ?
#
loop_
_entity_poly.entity_id
_entity_poly.type
_entity_poly.pdbx_seq_one_letter_code
_entity_poly.pdbx_strand_id
1 'polypeptide(L)' 'PTGNLDSINSQEIIDLLKLSNKRYQQTLIIITHDQEIALQADRMLTLADGRIVKDEVIRP' A
#
# COMPACT_ATOMS: atom_id res chain seq x y z
N PRO A 1 -11.00 -0.66 1.30
CA PRO A 1 -12.04 -1.27 0.44
C PRO A 1 -11.56 -2.48 -0.41
N THR A 2 -10.42 -3.09 -0.08
CA THR A 2 -9.96 -4.36 -0.68
C THR A 2 -10.63 -5.60 -0.08
N GLY A 3 -11.57 -5.43 0.86
CA GLY A 3 -12.18 -6.52 1.64
C GLY A 3 -13.07 -7.51 0.88
N ASN A 4 -13.08 -7.47 -0.47
CA ASN A 4 -13.83 -8.41 -1.31
C ASN A 4 -13.03 -8.92 -2.52
N LEU A 5 -11.71 -8.74 -2.54
CA LEU A 5 -10.83 -9.26 -3.58
C LEU A 5 -9.95 -10.33 -2.95
N ASP A 6 -10.12 -11.58 -3.41
CA ASP A 6 -9.27 -12.71 -3.03
C ASP A 6 -7.79 -12.31 -3.07
N SER A 7 -7.00 -12.76 -2.10
CA SER A 7 -5.62 -12.31 -1.86
C SER A 7 -4.73 -12.39 -3.10
N ILE A 8 -5.00 -13.34 -4.00
CA ILE A 8 -4.29 -13.52 -5.28
C ILE A 8 -4.57 -12.34 -6.23
N ASN A 9 -5.85 -11.99 -6.42
CA ASN A 9 -6.24 -10.88 -7.29
C ASN A 9 -5.76 -9.54 -6.74
N SER A 10 -5.71 -9.41 -5.41
CA SER A 10 -5.21 -8.21 -4.74
C SER A 10 -3.74 -7.93 -5.06
N GLN A 11 -2.87 -8.95 -5.11
CA GLN A 11 -1.45 -8.75 -5.44
C GLN A 11 -1.24 -8.32 -6.89
N GLU A 12 -1.93 -8.95 -7.84
CA GLU A 12 -1.83 -8.58 -9.27
C GLU A 12 -2.26 -7.14 -9.52
N ILE A 13 -3.34 -6.69 -8.87
CA ILE A 13 -3.80 -5.29 -8.96
C ILE A 13 -2.75 -4.34 -8.39
N ILE A 14 -2.15 -4.68 -7.25
CA ILE A 14 -1.12 -3.84 -6.63
C ILE A 14 0.11 -3.73 -7.53
N ASP A 15 0.50 -4.81 -8.19
CA ASP A 15 1.64 -4.80 -9.11
C ASP A 15 1.38 -3.92 -10.34
N LEU A 16 0.16 -3.96 -10.88
CA LEU A 16 -0.26 -3.06 -11.96
C LEU A 16 -0.28 -1.58 -11.52
N LEU A 17 -0.78 -1.30 -10.31
CA LEU A 17 -0.80 0.06 -9.76
C LEU A 17 0.62 0.59 -9.54
N LYS A 18 1.55 -0.23 -9.06
CA LYS A 18 2.97 0.12 -8.92
C LYS A 18 3.62 0.37 -10.26
N LEU A 19 3.31 -0.43 -11.28
CA LEU A 19 3.80 -0.20 -12.63
C LEU A 19 3.30 1.14 -13.18
N SER A 20 2.02 1.46 -12.98
CA SER A 20 1.45 2.76 -13.36
C SER A 20 2.12 3.91 -12.63
N ASN A 21 2.28 3.80 -11.30
CA ASN A 21 2.98 4.77 -10.47
C ASN A 21 4.37 5.10 -11.02
N LYS A 22 5.19 4.07 -11.30
CA LYS A 22 6.53 4.25 -11.86
C LYS A 22 6.51 4.82 -13.27
N ARG A 23 5.60 4.36 -14.13
CA ARG A 23 5.51 4.78 -15.53
C ARG A 23 5.07 6.22 -15.69
N TYR A 24 4.12 6.67 -14.88
CA TYR A 24 3.48 7.98 -15.00
C TYR A 24 3.90 8.96 -13.91
N GLN A 25 4.85 8.58 -13.04
CA GLN A 25 5.34 9.38 -11.91
C GLN A 25 4.20 9.89 -11.01
N GLN A 26 3.17 9.07 -10.84
CA GLN A 26 2.02 9.42 -10.01
C GLN A 26 2.36 9.24 -8.52
N THR A 27 1.58 9.85 -7.63
CA THR A 27 1.61 9.47 -6.21
C THR A 27 0.56 8.40 -5.96
N LEU A 28 0.96 7.28 -5.35
CA LEU A 28 0.07 6.17 -5.03
C LEU A 28 -0.08 6.05 -3.51
N ILE A 29 -1.32 6.12 -3.02
CA ILE A 29 -1.67 5.90 -1.62
C ILE A 29 -2.55 4.65 -1.56
N ILE A 30 -2.12 3.65 -0.79
CA ILE A 30 -2.85 2.39 -0.61
C ILE A 30 -3.24 2.27 0.87
N ILE A 31 -4.51 1.96 1.11
CA ILE A 31 -5.03 1.61 2.44
C ILE A 31 -5.27 0.11 2.46
N THR A 32 -4.53 -0.60 3.30
CA THR A 32 -4.62 -2.06 3.43
C THR A 32 -4.51 -2.49 4.89
N HIS A 33 -5.10 -3.64 5.20
CA HIS A 33 -4.87 -4.36 6.46
C HIS A 33 -3.86 -5.51 6.29
N ASP A 34 -3.41 -5.75 5.05
CA ASP A 34 -2.41 -6.75 4.69
C ASP A 34 -1.00 -6.15 4.86
N GLN A 35 -0.22 -6.76 5.76
CA GLN A 35 1.14 -6.34 6.07
C GLN A 35 2.10 -6.59 4.90
N GLU A 36 1.92 -7.66 4.12
CA GLU A 36 2.78 -7.98 2.98
C GLU A 36 2.69 -6.88 1.91
N ILE A 37 1.49 -6.36 1.66
CA ILE A 37 1.28 -5.24 0.73
C ILE A 37 1.91 -3.96 1.30
N ALA A 38 1.73 -3.69 2.59
CA ALA A 38 2.24 -2.47 3.23
C ALA A 38 3.78 -2.42 3.22
N LEU A 39 4.45 -3.55 3.47
CA LEU A 39 5.92 -3.69 3.43
C LEU A 39 6.52 -3.48 2.04
N GLN A 40 5.71 -3.51 0.99
CA GLN A 40 6.19 -3.22 -0.36
C GLN A 40 6.16 -1.71 -0.71
N ALA A 41 5.61 -0.84 0.15
CA ALA A 41 5.60 0.61 -0.05
C ALA A 41 6.94 1.26 0.33
N ASP A 42 7.15 2.51 -0.08
CA ASP A 42 8.34 3.28 0.30
C ASP A 42 8.22 3.82 1.73
N ARG A 43 7.00 4.13 2.19
CA ARG A 43 6.68 4.62 3.53
C ARG A 43 5.37 4.01 4.01
N MET A 44 5.28 3.72 5.30
CA MET A 44 4.11 3.14 5.95
C MET A 44 3.64 4.05 7.10
N LEU A 45 2.35 4.39 7.08
CA LEU A 45 1.69 5.12 8.16
C LEU A 45 0.69 4.21 8.85
N THR A 46 0.85 3.99 10.16
CA THR A 46 -0.11 3.22 10.96
C THR A 46 -1.08 4.18 11.63
N LEU A 47 -2.37 3.96 11.40
CA LEU A 47 -3.46 4.71 12.03
C LEU A 47 -4.11 3.89 13.15
N ALA A 48 -4.34 4.52 14.31
CA ALA A 48 -5.17 3.99 15.38
C ALA A 48 -6.01 5.12 15.99
N ASP A 49 -7.29 4.89 16.23
CA ASP A 49 -8.23 5.87 16.81
C ASP A 49 -8.18 7.26 16.14
N GLY A 50 -8.10 7.28 14.81
CA GLY A 50 -8.06 8.51 14.01
C GLY A 50 -6.73 9.28 14.07
N ARG A 51 -5.68 8.70 14.68
CA ARG A 51 -4.35 9.31 14.82
C ARG A 51 -3.29 8.45 14.16
N ILE A 52 -2.24 9.09 13.63
CA ILE A 52 -1.03 8.40 13.19
C ILE A 52 -0.26 7.99 14.44
N VAL A 53 -0.08 6.69 14.63
CA VAL A 53 0.66 6.12 15.76
C VAL A 53 2.05 5.62 15.37
N LYS A 54 2.29 5.37 14.08
CA LYS A 54 3.62 5.06 13.55
C LYS A 54 3.81 5.64 12.16
N ASP A 55 5.06 5.98 11.86
CA ASP A 55 5.50 6.55 10.61
C ASP A 55 6.89 5.99 10.27
N GLU A 56 6.95 5.10 9.28
CA GLU A 56 8.11 4.26 8.99
C GLU A 56 8.51 4.40 7.52
N VAL A 57 9.79 4.69 7.26
CA VAL A 57 10.38 4.66 5.91
C VAL A 57 10.92 3.26 5.67
N ILE A 58 10.34 2.54 4.70
CA ILE A 58 10.63 1.13 4.44
C ILE A 58 11.74 0.98 3.39
N ARG A 59 11.77 1.86 2.39
CA ARG A 59 12.80 1.86 1.34
C ARG A 59 13.46 3.25 1.26
N PRO A 60 14.80 3.34 1.40
CA PRO A 60 15.54 4.58 1.18
C PRO A 60 15.68 4.93 -0.31
#